data_AF-A0A8J6DKI0-F1
#
_entry.id   AF-A0A8J6DKI0-F1
#
_cell.length_a   1.000
_cell.length_b   1.000
_cell.length_c   1.000
_cell.angle_alpha   90.00
_cell.angle_beta   90.00
_cell.angle_gamma   90.00
#
_symmetry.space_group_name_H-M   'P 1'
#
loop_
_entity.id
_entity.type
_entity.pdbx_description
1 polymer ?
#
loop_
_entity_poly.entity_id
_entity_poly.type
_entity_poly.pdbx_seq_one_letter_code
_entity_poly.pdbx_strand_id
1 'polypeptide(L)'
;NYYGAAKMIFSDNPLGLTCGMVCPTSDLCVGGCNLYATEEGPINIGGLQQFATEVFKAMNIPQIRNPSLPPLEKMTEAYSAKIALLGAGPASISCASFLARLGYSDITIFEKQEYVGGLSASEIPQFRLPYDVVNFEIELMKDLGVK
;
A
#
# COMPACT_ATOMS: atom_id res chain seq x y z
N ASN A 1 8.92 5.09 17.46
CA ASN A 1 8.97 5.87 16.20
C ASN A 1 7.98 5.26 15.20
N TYR A 2 6.68 5.60 15.32
CA TYR A 2 5.63 4.97 14.50
C TYR A 2 5.64 5.42 13.04
N TYR A 3 5.91 6.71 12.79
CA TYR A 3 6.11 7.23 11.45
C TYR A 3 7.22 6.48 10.71
N GLY A 4 8.38 6.26 11.34
CA GLY A 4 9.49 5.52 10.73
C GLY A 4 9.12 4.06 10.42
N ALA A 5 8.35 3.41 11.29
CA ALA A 5 7.86 2.05 11.05
C ALA A 5 6.89 2.01 9.86
N ALA A 6 5.88 2.90 9.82
CA ALA A 6 4.94 2.99 8.71
C ALA A 6 5.65 3.32 7.39
N LYS A 7 6.61 4.25 7.41
CA LYS A 7 7.45 4.57 6.24
C LYS A 7 8.16 3.33 5.70
N MET A 8 8.74 2.50 6.58
CA MET A 8 9.40 1.26 6.16
C MET A 8 8.40 0.29 5.54
N ILE A 9 7.28 0.05 6.22
CA ILE A 9 6.20 -0.84 5.73
C ILE A 9 5.72 -0.42 4.34
N PHE A 10 5.38 0.86 4.16
CA PHE A 10 4.86 1.37 2.89
C PHE A 10 5.93 1.48 1.79
N SER A 11 7.22 1.47 2.14
CA SER A 11 8.30 1.48 1.15
C SER A 11 8.28 0.21 0.30
N ASP A 12 8.06 -0.95 0.93
CA ASP A 12 8.00 -2.25 0.24
C ASP A 12 6.58 -2.72 -0.05
N ASN A 13 5.57 -2.26 0.70
CA ASN A 13 4.18 -2.67 0.51
C ASN A 13 3.21 -1.47 0.51
N PRO A 14 2.76 -0.98 -0.67
CA PRO A 14 1.78 0.10 -0.78
C PRO A 14 0.42 -0.20 -0.12
N LEU A 15 0.11 -1.47 0.19
CA LEU A 15 -1.09 -1.90 0.90
C LEU A 15 -0.75 -2.38 2.33
N GLY A 16 0.14 -1.66 2.99
CA GLY A 16 0.68 -2.02 4.30
C GLY A 16 -0.38 -2.18 5.40
N LEU A 17 -1.40 -1.33 5.43
CA LEU A 17 -2.44 -1.39 6.45
C LEU A 17 -3.41 -2.54 6.18
N THR A 18 -3.85 -2.71 4.92
CA THR A 18 -4.66 -3.86 4.51
C THR A 18 -3.95 -5.17 4.84
N CYS A 19 -2.69 -5.33 4.43
CA CYS A 19 -1.91 -6.54 4.70
C CYS A 19 -1.68 -6.79 6.19
N GLY A 20 -1.50 -5.74 7.01
CA GLY A 20 -1.40 -5.89 8.46
C GLY A 20 -2.63 -6.55 9.08
N MET A 21 -3.82 -6.28 8.54
CA MET A 21 -5.09 -6.82 9.03
C MET A 21 -5.42 -8.21 8.47
N VAL A 22 -5.11 -8.48 7.20
CA VAL A 22 -5.66 -9.66 6.50
C VAL A 22 -4.65 -10.74 6.11
N CYS A 23 -3.34 -10.49 6.25
CA CYS A 23 -2.34 -11.50 5.92
C CYS A 23 -2.52 -12.77 6.77
N PRO A 24 -2.51 -13.97 6.18
CA PRO A 24 -2.50 -15.23 6.91
C PRO A 24 -1.10 -15.50 7.50
N THR A 25 -0.72 -14.70 8.50
CA THR A 25 0.68 -14.56 8.93
C THR A 25 1.32 -15.86 9.41
N SER A 26 0.55 -16.79 9.98
CA SER A 26 1.02 -18.11 10.41
C SER A 26 1.60 -18.95 9.27
N ASP A 27 1.14 -18.73 8.04
CA ASP A 27 1.63 -19.38 6.81
C ASP A 27 2.64 -18.48 6.06
N LEU A 28 2.98 -17.32 6.63
CA LEU A 28 3.87 -16.32 6.05
C LEU A 28 4.94 -15.92 7.08
N CYS A 29 5.07 -14.62 7.36
CA CYS A 29 6.14 -14.06 8.18
C CYS A 29 6.19 -14.63 9.62
N VAL A 30 5.04 -14.88 10.24
CA VAL A 30 4.97 -15.38 11.63
C VAL A 30 5.34 -16.86 11.69
N GLY A 31 5.06 -17.64 10.64
CA GLY A 31 5.46 -19.04 10.54
C GLY A 31 6.99 -19.25 10.55
N GLY A 32 7.76 -18.25 10.12
CA GLY A 32 9.23 -18.25 10.16
C GLY A 32 9.85 -17.48 11.33
N CYS A 33 9.07 -17.07 12.33
CA CYS A 33 9.56 -16.28 13.46
C CYS A 33 10.42 -17.13 14.41
N ASN A 34 11.63 -16.67 14.77
CA ASN A 34 12.51 -17.40 15.70
C ASN A 34 11.89 -17.63 17.10
N LEU A 35 11.06 -16.69 17.58
CA LEU A 35 10.37 -16.83 18.87
C LEU A 35 9.26 -17.90 18.85
N TYR A 36 8.98 -18.51 17.69
CA TYR A 36 8.20 -19.74 17.66
C TYR A 36 8.84 -20.86 18.52
N ALA A 37 10.16 -20.83 18.72
CA ALA A 37 10.89 -21.80 19.52
C ALA A 37 10.89 -21.51 21.03
N THR A 38 10.19 -20.47 21.50
CA THR A 38 10.08 -20.12 22.92
C THR A 38 8.65 -20.32 23.43
N GLU A 39 8.48 -20.40 24.74
CA GLU A 39 7.21 -20.73 25.41
C GLU A 39 6.14 -19.66 25.18
N GLU A 40 6.53 -18.39 25.06
CA GLU A 40 5.62 -17.28 24.76
C GLU A 40 5.14 -17.23 23.29
N GLY A 41 5.85 -17.91 22.39
CA GLY A 41 5.49 -18.03 20.99
C GLY A 41 5.88 -16.84 20.09
N PRO A 42 5.50 -16.88 18.80
CA PRO A 42 6.00 -15.95 17.80
C PRO A 42 5.38 -14.55 17.93
N ILE A 43 6.06 -13.56 17.35
CA ILE A 43 5.60 -12.17 17.35
C ILE A 43 4.30 -12.02 16.54
N ASN A 44 3.37 -11.21 17.05
CA ASN A 44 2.22 -10.73 16.27
C ASN A 44 2.66 -9.64 15.25
N ILE A 45 3.30 -10.08 14.17
CA ILE A 45 3.86 -9.17 13.14
C ILE A 45 2.73 -8.38 12.45
N GLY A 46 1.61 -9.05 12.12
CA GLY A 46 0.46 -8.40 11.47
C GLY A 46 -0.11 -7.27 12.32
N GLY A 47 -0.34 -7.51 13.60
CA GLY A 47 -0.85 -6.48 14.52
C GLY A 47 0.11 -5.30 14.72
N LEU A 48 1.42 -5.55 14.76
CA LEU A 48 2.42 -4.47 14.84
C LEU A 48 2.44 -3.61 13.57
N GLN A 49 2.35 -4.25 12.40
CA GLN A 49 2.24 -3.57 11.10
C GLN A 49 0.94 -2.75 11.04
N GLN A 50 -0.20 -3.35 11.40
CA GLN A 50 -1.48 -2.67 11.48
C GLN A 50 -1.40 -1.44 12.39
N PHE A 51 -0.87 -1.58 13.62
CA PHE A 51 -0.81 -0.48 14.57
C PHE A 51 0.03 0.70 14.07
N ALA A 52 1.23 0.44 13.55
CA ALA A 52 2.08 1.52 13.04
C ALA A 52 1.44 2.25 11.86
N THR A 53 0.77 1.52 10.98
CA THR A 53 0.12 2.08 9.79
C THR A 53 -1.20 2.79 10.11
N GLU A 54 -1.97 2.34 11.11
CA GLU A 54 -3.11 3.09 11.66
C GLU A 54 -2.68 4.44 12.26
N VAL A 55 -1.59 4.43 13.04
CA VAL A 55 -1.05 5.67 13.62
C VAL A 55 -0.63 6.64 12.50
N PHE A 56 -0.02 6.14 11.42
CA PHE A 56 0.33 6.97 10.26
C PHE A 56 -0.91 7.49 9.51
N LYS A 57 -1.93 6.66 9.30
CA LYS A 57 -3.23 7.08 8.75
C LYS A 57 -3.84 8.22 9.58
N ALA A 58 -3.83 8.10 10.90
CA ALA A 58 -4.31 9.14 11.81
C ALA A 58 -3.49 10.45 11.78
N MET A 59 -2.21 10.40 11.36
CA MET A 59 -1.40 11.60 11.18
C MET A 59 -1.84 12.43 9.98
N ASN A 60 -2.64 11.88 9.05
CA ASN A 60 -3.12 12.57 7.84
C ASN A 60 -1.98 13.21 7.02
N ILE A 61 -0.86 12.49 6.89
CA ILE A 61 0.29 12.92 6.09
C ILE A 61 0.17 12.32 4.68
N PRO A 62 0.22 13.13 3.62
CA PRO A 62 0.11 12.63 2.25
C PRO A 62 1.40 11.93 1.80
N GLN A 63 1.30 11.10 0.77
CA GLN A 63 2.46 10.60 0.06
C GLN A 63 3.04 11.71 -0.82
N ILE A 64 4.36 11.73 -1.01
CA ILE A 64 5.01 12.69 -1.91
C ILE A 64 5.87 11.96 -2.92
N ARG A 65 6.06 12.60 -4.07
CA ARG A 65 7.04 12.16 -5.07
C ARG A 65 8.44 12.08 -4.47
N ASN A 66 9.22 11.10 -4.90
CA ASN A 66 10.59 10.91 -4.43
C ASN A 66 11.40 12.23 -4.53
N PRO A 67 11.87 12.79 -3.40
CA PRO A 67 12.60 14.07 -3.37
C PRO A 67 13.92 14.05 -4.14
N SER A 68 14.48 12.88 -4.41
CA SER A 68 15.72 12.73 -5.17
C SER A 68 15.52 12.71 -6.69
N LEU A 69 14.28 12.61 -7.18
CA LEU A 69 14.01 12.66 -8.61
C LEU A 69 14.08 14.11 -9.13
N PRO A 70 14.52 14.32 -10.39
CA PRO A 70 14.42 15.63 -11.04
C PRO A 70 12.99 16.17 -11.01
N PRO A 71 12.77 17.50 -11.07
CA PRO A 71 11.46 18.08 -11.34
C PRO A 71 10.80 17.44 -12.56
N LEU A 72 9.46 17.41 -12.62
CA LEU A 72 8.72 16.73 -13.69
C LEU A 72 9.13 17.25 -15.08
N GLU A 73 9.36 18.55 -15.23
CA GLU A 73 9.80 19.14 -16.50
C GLU A 73 11.20 18.69 -16.96
N LYS A 74 12.00 18.11 -16.06
CA LYS A 74 13.37 17.62 -16.33
C LYS A 74 13.46 16.09 -16.42
N MET A 75 12.34 15.39 -16.30
CA MET A 75 12.30 13.94 -16.53
C MET A 75 12.45 13.67 -18.04
N THR A 76 13.05 12.52 -18.39
CA THR A 76 13.13 12.13 -19.80
C THR A 76 11.76 11.76 -20.35
N GLU A 77 11.58 11.90 -21.66
CA GLU A 77 10.31 11.61 -22.36
C GLU A 77 9.77 10.19 -22.10
N ALA A 78 10.65 9.22 -21.81
CA ALA A 78 10.27 7.86 -21.46
C ALA A 78 9.32 7.79 -20.24
N TYR A 79 9.42 8.72 -19.29
CA TYR A 79 8.55 8.76 -18.10
C TYR A 79 7.17 9.36 -18.37
N SER A 80 6.96 10.01 -19.52
CA SER A 80 5.63 10.45 -19.98
C SER A 80 4.89 9.39 -20.82
N ALA A 81 5.44 8.17 -20.92
CA ALA A 81 4.76 7.07 -21.59
C ALA A 81 3.39 6.79 -20.95
N LYS A 82 2.38 6.57 -21.80
CA LYS A 82 1.02 6.25 -21.37
C LYS A 82 0.96 4.81 -20.84
N ILE A 83 0.61 4.65 -19.58
CA ILE A 83 0.48 3.35 -18.93
C ILE A 83 -0.98 3.13 -18.52
N ALA A 84 -1.54 2.01 -18.96
CA ALA A 84 -2.89 1.58 -18.59
C ALA A 84 -2.82 0.29 -17.76
N LEU A 85 -3.53 0.27 -16.64
CA LEU A 85 -3.75 -0.92 -15.83
C LEU A 85 -5.24 -1.28 -15.83
N LEU A 86 -5.57 -2.56 -15.77
CA LEU A 86 -6.95 -3.06 -15.85
C LEU A 86 -7.32 -3.68 -14.50
N GLY A 87 -8.37 -3.15 -13.87
CA GLY A 87 -8.84 -3.52 -12.53
C GLY A 87 -8.12 -2.75 -11.42
N ALA A 88 -8.86 -2.11 -10.53
CA ALA A 88 -8.38 -1.34 -9.38
C ALA A 88 -8.29 -2.18 -8.10
N GLY A 89 -7.73 -3.39 -8.22
CA GLY A 89 -7.42 -4.27 -7.08
C GLY A 89 -5.99 -4.09 -6.56
N PRO A 90 -5.59 -4.86 -5.53
CA PRO A 90 -4.26 -4.78 -4.91
C PRO A 90 -3.09 -4.83 -5.89
N ALA A 91 -3.19 -5.67 -6.92
CA ALA A 91 -2.15 -5.84 -7.92
C ALA A 91 -1.87 -4.53 -8.70
N SER A 92 -2.91 -3.92 -9.26
CA SER A 92 -2.77 -2.67 -10.02
C SER A 92 -2.44 -1.48 -9.12
N ILE A 93 -3.02 -1.42 -7.91
CA ILE A 93 -2.69 -0.37 -6.93
C ILE A 93 -1.20 -0.40 -6.60
N SER A 94 -0.65 -1.59 -6.31
CA SER A 94 0.78 -1.77 -6.06
C SER A 94 1.62 -1.39 -7.28
N CYS A 95 1.29 -1.93 -8.46
CA CYS A 95 2.04 -1.67 -9.69
C CYS A 95 2.07 -0.17 -10.04
N ALA A 96 0.91 0.49 -10.04
CA ALA A 96 0.79 1.91 -10.31
C ALA A 96 1.54 2.75 -9.27
N SER A 97 1.47 2.39 -7.98
CA SER A 97 2.23 3.05 -6.91
C SER A 97 3.73 3.00 -7.16
N PHE A 98 4.29 1.83 -7.52
CA PHE A 98 5.72 1.71 -7.80
C PHE A 98 6.14 2.44 -9.07
N LEU A 99 5.35 2.39 -10.15
CA LEU A 99 5.60 3.16 -11.37
C LEU A 99 5.59 4.67 -11.08
N ALA A 100 4.62 5.15 -10.31
CA ALA A 100 4.53 6.55 -9.93
C ALA A 100 5.74 6.99 -9.07
N ARG A 101 6.23 6.11 -8.16
CA ARG A 101 7.46 6.35 -7.38
C ARG A 101 8.72 6.44 -8.25
N LEU A 102 8.79 5.70 -9.36
CA LEU A 102 9.87 5.80 -10.35
C LEU A 102 9.80 7.10 -11.17
N GLY A 103 8.64 7.75 -11.19
CA GLY A 103 8.43 9.05 -11.81
C GLY A 103 7.63 9.02 -13.11
N TYR A 104 6.97 7.90 -13.45
CA TYR A 104 6.03 7.86 -14.56
C TYR A 104 4.84 8.78 -14.27
N SER A 105 4.47 9.63 -15.24
CA SER A 105 3.51 10.72 -15.03
C SER A 105 2.14 10.49 -15.68
N ASP A 106 1.99 9.51 -16.57
CA ASP A 106 0.72 9.20 -17.23
C ASP A 106 0.29 7.73 -16.97
N ILE A 107 -0.21 7.49 -15.76
CA ILE A 107 -0.71 6.18 -15.32
C ILE A 107 -2.23 6.29 -15.11
N THR A 108 -2.98 5.38 -15.72
CA THR A 108 -4.45 5.28 -15.55
C THR A 108 -4.87 3.85 -15.25
N ILE A 109 -5.68 3.65 -14.22
CA ILE A 109 -6.30 2.37 -13.88
C ILE A 109 -7.76 2.39 -14.35
N PHE A 110 -8.15 1.41 -15.16
CA PHE A 110 -9.52 1.23 -15.60
C PHE A 110 -10.20 0.14 -14.77
N GLU A 111 -11.17 0.53 -13.95
CA GLU A 111 -11.99 -0.38 -13.16
C GLU A 111 -13.34 -0.61 -13.85
N LYS A 112 -13.83 -1.85 -13.79
CA LYS A 112 -15.13 -2.24 -14.34
C LYS A 112 -16.28 -1.77 -13.46
N GLN A 113 -16.10 -1.84 -12.15
CA GLN A 113 -17.12 -1.52 -11.15
C GLN A 113 -17.14 -0.03 -10.80
N GLU A 114 -18.18 0.41 -10.10
CA GLU A 114 -18.28 1.78 -9.58
C GLU A 114 -17.47 2.00 -8.29
N TYR A 115 -16.88 0.93 -7.74
CA TYR A 115 -16.02 0.95 -6.55
C TYR A 115 -14.60 0.50 -6.89
N VAL A 116 -13.64 0.91 -6.08
CA VAL A 116 -12.22 0.59 -6.19
C VAL A 116 -11.75 -0.23 -4.98
N GLY A 117 -10.62 -0.92 -5.11
CA GLY A 117 -10.04 -1.80 -4.06
C GLY A 117 -10.21 -3.30 -4.32
N GLY A 118 -10.93 -3.69 -5.37
CA GLY A 118 -11.14 -5.09 -5.73
C GLY A 118 -11.77 -5.91 -4.59
N LEU A 119 -11.27 -7.13 -4.37
CA LEU A 119 -11.77 -8.03 -3.31
C LEU A 119 -11.65 -7.42 -1.90
N SER A 120 -10.65 -6.56 -1.67
CA SER A 120 -10.49 -5.86 -0.39
C SER A 120 -11.68 -4.97 -0.06
N ALA A 121 -12.36 -4.44 -1.06
CA ALA A 121 -13.56 -3.63 -0.90
C ALA A 121 -14.86 -4.44 -1.04
N SER A 122 -14.90 -5.41 -1.95
CA SER A 122 -16.16 -6.08 -2.32
C SER A 122 -16.49 -7.33 -1.51
N GLU A 123 -15.49 -8.05 -1.00
CA GLU A 123 -15.69 -9.39 -0.45
C GLU A 123 -15.09 -9.58 0.95
N ILE A 124 -13.93 -8.98 1.23
CA ILE A 124 -13.35 -9.08 2.58
C ILE A 124 -14.31 -8.38 3.57
N PRO A 125 -14.79 -9.08 4.61
CA PRO A 125 -15.79 -8.49 5.49
C PRO A 125 -15.29 -7.27 6.26
N GLN A 126 -16.16 -6.28 6.46
CA GLN A 126 -15.87 -5.03 7.19
C GLN A 126 -15.32 -5.26 8.61
N PHE A 127 -15.73 -6.34 9.28
CA PHE A 127 -15.23 -6.68 10.62
C PHE A 127 -13.79 -7.25 10.61
N ARG A 128 -13.24 -7.57 9.44
CA ARG A 128 -11.82 -7.94 9.27
C ARG A 128 -11.01 -6.83 8.63
N LEU A 129 -11.58 -6.14 7.64
CA LEU A 129 -10.92 -5.07 6.91
C LEU A 129 -11.90 -3.90 6.73
N PRO A 130 -11.76 -2.82 7.48
CA PRO A 130 -12.58 -1.63 7.30
C PRO A 130 -12.37 -0.97 5.93
N TYR A 131 -13.43 -0.56 5.25
CA TYR A 131 -13.32 0.08 3.93
C TYR A 131 -12.50 1.38 3.93
N ASP A 132 -12.46 2.12 5.04
CA ASP A 132 -11.66 3.35 5.15
C ASP A 132 -10.15 3.09 5.10
N VAL A 133 -9.70 1.86 5.43
CA VAL A 133 -8.33 1.40 5.21
C VAL A 133 -8.01 1.33 3.72
N VAL A 134 -8.90 0.70 2.95
CA VAL A 134 -8.75 0.56 1.50
C VAL A 134 -8.74 1.93 0.84
N ASN A 135 -9.66 2.81 1.25
CA ASN A 135 -9.70 4.18 0.74
C ASN A 135 -8.41 4.96 1.07
N PHE A 136 -7.90 4.83 2.30
CA PHE A 136 -6.64 5.47 2.71
C PHE A 136 -5.47 5.10 1.79
N GLU A 137 -5.28 3.81 1.49
CA GLU A 137 -4.18 3.33 0.65
C GLU A 137 -4.34 3.79 -0.81
N ILE A 138 -5.57 3.89 -1.30
CA ILE A 138 -5.88 4.43 -2.63
C ILE A 138 -5.56 5.93 -2.71
N GLU A 139 -5.89 6.71 -1.69
CA GLU A 139 -5.55 8.14 -1.67
C GLU A 139 -4.04 8.37 -1.64
N LEU A 140 -3.26 7.57 -0.89
CA LEU A 140 -1.79 7.64 -0.94
C LEU A 140 -1.21 7.35 -2.33
N MET A 141 -1.85 6.47 -3.11
CA MET A 141 -1.48 6.23 -4.50
C MET A 141 -1.83 7.44 -5.39
N LYS A 142 -3.03 8.01 -5.21
CA LYS A 142 -3.48 9.20 -5.95
C LYS A 142 -2.64 10.45 -5.66
N ASP A 143 -2.09 10.58 -4.45
CA ASP A 143 -1.13 11.65 -4.12
C ASP A 143 0.08 11.69 -5.07
N LEU A 144 0.42 10.56 -5.71
CA LEU A 144 1.46 10.49 -6.73
C LEU A 144 0.99 10.78 -8.17
N GLY A 145 -0.30 11.06 -8.38
CA GLY A 145 -0.87 11.41 -9.68
C GLY A 145 -1.38 10.22 -10.51
N VAL A 146 -1.54 9.03 -9.91
CA VAL A 146 -2.22 7.90 -10.55
C VAL A 146 -3.71 8.24 -10.72
N LYS A 147 -4.25 7.95 -11.91
CA LYS A 147 -5.65 8.21 -12.28
C LYS A 147 -6.48 6.94 -12.29
#